data_AF-A0A7J4E492-F1
#
_entry.id   AF-A0A7J4E492-F1
#
_cell.length_a   1.000
_cell.length_b   1.000
_cell.length_c   1.000
_cell.angle_alpha   90.00
_cell.angle_beta   90.00
_cell.angle_gamma   90.00
#
_symmetry.space_group_name_H-M   'P 1'
#
loop_
_entity.id
_entity.type
_entity.pdbx_description
1 polymer ?
#
loop_
_entity_poly.entity_id
_entity_poly.type
_entity_poly.pdbx_seq_one_letter_code
_entity_poly.pdbx_strand_id
1 'polypeptide(L)'
;MAKEKKSIFDELNILKLLSEFQEIELEDVEFKIGDLELWFQPAVAAPAPAKLPAPPTKIKPKEILKEEFHPPVMEYPGRIVEVKIGATKGEGGTRGKTV
;
A
#
# COMPACT_ATOMS: atom_id res chain seq x y z
N MET A 1 6.00 -7.02 -53.47
CA MET A 1 6.34 -6.06 -52.39
C MET A 1 5.82 -6.64 -51.09
N ALA A 2 6.67 -7.29 -50.30
CA ALA A 2 6.28 -7.90 -49.04
C ALA A 2 6.31 -6.82 -47.95
N LYS A 3 5.15 -6.56 -47.34
CA LYS A 3 4.98 -5.57 -46.28
C LYS A 3 5.60 -6.13 -45.00
N GLU A 4 6.59 -5.43 -44.48
CA GLU A 4 7.28 -5.76 -43.23
C GLU A 4 6.24 -5.79 -42.09
N LYS A 5 5.93 -6.98 -41.58
CA LYS A 5 5.05 -7.14 -40.42
C LYS A 5 5.91 -6.95 -39.17
N LYS A 6 5.85 -5.76 -38.57
CA LYS A 6 6.42 -5.53 -37.24
C LYS A 6 5.66 -6.36 -36.22
N SER A 7 6.41 -7.03 -35.34
CA SER A 7 5.83 -7.82 -34.26
C SER A 7 5.39 -6.87 -33.14
N ILE A 8 4.23 -7.15 -32.52
CA ILE A 8 3.72 -6.36 -31.38
C ILE A 8 4.71 -6.40 -30.20
N PHE A 9 5.49 -7.49 -30.09
CA PHE A 9 6.53 -7.65 -29.08
C PHE A 9 7.71 -6.68 -29.27
N ASP A 10 8.03 -6.32 -30.51
CA ASP A 10 9.06 -5.32 -30.82
C ASP A 10 8.56 -3.89 -30.56
N GLU A 11 7.29 -3.61 -30.84
CA GLU A 11 6.70 -2.27 -30.61
C GLU A 11 6.60 -1.94 -29.11
N LEU A 12 6.22 -2.93 -28.30
CA LEU A 12 6.11 -2.78 -26.84
C LEU A 12 7.45 -3.03 -26.12
N ASN A 13 8.53 -3.33 -26.84
CA ASN A 13 9.84 -3.68 -26.29
C ASN A 13 9.79 -4.77 -25.20
N ILE A 14 8.79 -5.65 -25.24
CA ILE A 14 8.55 -6.67 -24.20
C ILE A 14 9.76 -7.60 -24.09
N LEU A 15 10.38 -7.94 -25.22
CA LEU A 15 11.59 -8.79 -25.24
C LEU A 15 12.78 -8.12 -24.56
N LYS A 16 12.91 -6.80 -24.71
CA LYS A 16 13.97 -6.04 -24.05
C LYS A 16 13.73 -5.97 -22.54
N LEU A 17 12.50 -5.68 -22.12
CA LEU A 17 12.12 -5.67 -20.72
C LEU A 17 12.32 -7.05 -20.07
N LEU A 18 12.05 -8.14 -20.79
CA LEU A 18 12.18 -9.49 -20.24
C LEU A 18 13.65 -9.88 -20.09
N SER A 19 14.50 -9.39 -21.00
CA SER A 19 15.94 -9.54 -20.88
C SER A 19 16.54 -8.73 -19.71
N GLU A 20 15.95 -7.60 -19.35
CA GLU A 20 16.45 -6.73 -18.27
C GLU A 20 15.92 -7.15 -16.88
N PHE A 21 14.62 -7.46 -16.79
CA PHE A 21 13.93 -7.69 -15.52
C PHE A 21 13.69 -9.17 -15.22
N GLN A 22 14.04 -10.08 -16.13
CA GLN A 22 13.88 -11.54 -16.05
C GLN A 22 12.41 -12.03 -15.94
N GLU A 23 11.52 -11.21 -15.41
CA GLU A 23 10.09 -11.44 -15.25
C GLU A 23 9.33 -10.13 -15.55
N ILE A 24 8.16 -10.24 -16.18
CA ILE A 24 7.28 -9.09 -16.48
C ILE A 24 5.85 -9.47 -16.12
N GLU A 25 5.18 -8.59 -15.37
CA GLU A 25 3.76 -8.66 -15.09
C GLU A 25 2.99 -7.75 -16.05
N LEU A 26 1.94 -8.28 -16.68
CA LEU A 26 1.09 -7.54 -17.62
C LEU A 26 -0.35 -7.53 -17.07
N GLU A 27 -0.89 -6.34 -16.84
CA GLU A 27 -2.27 -6.13 -16.38
C GLU A 27 -3.13 -5.55 -17.51
N ASP A 28 -4.39 -5.99 -17.59
CA ASP A 28 -5.41 -5.51 -18.53
C ASP A 28 -4.99 -5.48 -20.02
N VAL A 29 -4.30 -6.52 -20.49
CA VAL A 29 -3.85 -6.63 -21.90
C VAL A 29 -4.66 -7.66 -22.69
N GLU A 30 -5.18 -7.26 -23.86
CA GLU A 30 -5.80 -8.16 -24.84
C GLU A 30 -4.87 -8.37 -26.04
N PHE A 31 -4.53 -9.63 -26.32
CA PHE A 31 -3.71 -9.99 -27.48
C PHE A 31 -4.57 -10.61 -28.59
N LYS A 32 -4.53 -10.02 -29.79
CA LYS A 32 -5.14 -10.60 -31.00
C LYS A 32 -4.05 -11.22 -31.87
N ILE A 33 -3.79 -12.51 -31.63
CA ILE A 33 -2.75 -13.27 -32.32
C ILE A 33 -3.44 -14.31 -33.22
N GLY A 34 -2.98 -14.43 -34.48
CA GLY A 34 -3.50 -15.41 -35.43
C GLY A 34 -2.98 -16.82 -35.13
N ASP A 35 -1.66 -17.00 -35.25
CA ASP A 35 -0.97 -18.23 -34.88
C ASP A 35 0.13 -17.87 -33.87
N LEU A 36 0.10 -18.50 -32.69
CA LEU A 36 1.11 -18.35 -31.65
C LEU A 36 1.94 -19.64 -31.58
N GLU A 37 3.23 -19.53 -31.91
CA GLU A 37 4.18 -20.64 -31.78
C GLU A 37 5.29 -20.27 -30.81
N LEU A 38 5.35 -20.97 -29.68
CA LEU A 38 6.35 -20.74 -28.64
C LEU A 38 7.41 -21.85 -28.67
N TRP A 39 8.61 -21.50 -29.12
CA TRP A 39 9.75 -22.41 -29.11
C TRP A 39 10.63 -22.14 -27.90
N PHE A 40 10.39 -22.90 -26.83
CA PHE A 40 11.29 -22.92 -25.69
C PHE A 40 12.44 -23.89 -25.99
N GLN A 41 13.66 -23.38 -26.01
CA GLN A 41 14.81 -24.28 -25.92
C GLN A 41 14.72 -24.99 -24.55
N PRO A 42 15.03 -26.30 -24.47
CA PRO A 42 15.19 -26.96 -23.19
C PRO A 42 16.17 -26.12 -22.39
N ALA A 43 15.74 -25.61 -21.24
CA ALA A 43 16.63 -24.88 -20.36
C ALA A 43 17.78 -25.84 -20.04
N VAL A 44 18.93 -25.64 -20.68
CA VAL A 44 20.16 -26.27 -20.21
C VAL A 44 20.31 -25.69 -18.83
N ALA A 45 20.12 -26.54 -17.81
CA ALA A 45 20.36 -26.14 -16.44
C ALA A 45 21.78 -25.58 -16.42
N ALA A 46 21.90 -24.25 -16.37
CA ALA A 46 23.17 -23.62 -16.14
C ALA A 46 23.72 -24.29 -14.88
N PRO A 47 25.01 -24.70 -14.86
CA PRO A 47 25.59 -25.29 -13.67
C PRO A 47 25.25 -24.36 -12.51
N ALA A 48 24.60 -24.92 -11.49
CA ALA A 48 24.13 -24.13 -10.36
C ALA A 48 25.32 -23.27 -9.90
N PRO A 49 25.15 -21.94 -9.80
CA PRO A 49 26.24 -21.07 -9.36
C PRO A 49 26.78 -21.65 -8.06
N ALA A 50 28.11 -21.76 -7.98
CA ALA A 50 28.78 -22.29 -6.81
C ALA A 50 28.16 -21.65 -5.57
N LYS A 51 27.69 -22.49 -4.63
CA LYS A 51 26.94 -22.03 -3.46
C LYS A 51 27.81 -21.05 -2.71
N LEU A 52 27.55 -19.75 -2.90
CA LEU A 52 28.25 -18.71 -2.18
C LEU A 52 28.07 -19.00 -0.69
N PRO A 53 29.12 -18.82 0.14
CA PRO A 53 28.98 -18.96 1.57
C PRO A 53 27.79 -18.13 2.01
N ALA A 54 26.87 -18.78 2.73
CA ALA A 54 25.63 -18.13 3.14
C ALA A 54 25.99 -16.79 3.81
N PRO A 55 25.43 -15.67 3.35
CA PRO A 55 25.66 -14.39 4.01
C PRO A 55 25.30 -14.57 5.49
N PRO A 56 26.08 -13.98 6.43
CA PRO A 56 25.79 -14.10 7.85
C PRO A 56 24.33 -13.74 8.07
N THR A 57 23.60 -14.66 8.68
CA THR A 57 22.16 -14.54 8.91
C THR A 57 21.90 -13.19 9.55
N LYS A 58 21.30 -12.26 8.80
CA LYS A 58 20.90 -10.96 9.34
C LYS A 58 19.91 -11.27 10.46
N ILE A 59 20.36 -11.11 11.70
CA ILE A 59 19.53 -11.33 12.88
C ILE A 59 18.43 -10.29 12.82
N LYS A 60 17.21 -10.72 12.52
CA LYS A 60 16.06 -9.83 12.57
C LYS A 60 15.95 -9.32 14.02
N PRO A 61 15.72 -8.02 14.24
CA PRO A 61 15.48 -7.51 15.57
C PRO A 61 14.29 -8.27 16.18
N LYS A 62 14.52 -8.89 17.35
CA LYS A 62 13.53 -9.73 18.03
C LYS A 62 12.42 -8.91 18.66
N GLU A 63 12.66 -7.63 18.89
CA GLU A 63 11.78 -6.76 19.64
C GLU A 63 11.64 -5.43 18.92
N ILE A 64 10.41 -4.95 18.88
CA ILE A 64 10.05 -3.62 18.41
C ILE A 64 10.34 -2.65 19.56
N LEU A 65 10.96 -1.52 19.25
CA LEU A 65 11.19 -0.45 20.23
C LEU A 65 9.84 -0.02 20.82
N LYS A 66 9.72 -0.13 22.14
CA LYS A 66 8.52 0.29 22.86
C LYS A 66 8.66 1.78 23.18
N GLU A 67 7.81 2.57 22.54
CA GLU A 67 7.69 4.01 22.81
C GLU A 67 6.40 4.26 23.58
N GLU A 68 6.44 5.18 24.54
CA GLU A 68 5.28 5.53 25.35
C GLU A 68 4.35 6.46 24.54
N PHE A 69 3.10 6.04 24.40
CA PHE A 69 2.08 6.85 23.75
C PHE A 69 1.54 7.90 24.73
N HIS A 70 1.82 9.17 24.46
CA HIS A 70 1.20 10.30 25.16
C HIS A 70 -0.01 10.79 24.36
N PRO A 71 -1.25 10.54 24.83
CA PRO A 71 -2.43 11.07 24.16
C PRO A 71 -2.37 12.61 24.15
N PRO A 72 -2.75 13.25 23.04
CA PRO A 72 -2.77 14.70 22.98
C PRO A 72 -3.76 15.26 24.01
N VAL A 73 -3.28 16.17 24.85
CA VAL A 73 -4.13 16.90 25.80
C VAL A 73 -4.92 17.94 25.01
N MET A 74 -6.20 17.67 24.84
CA MET A 74 -7.11 18.56 24.11
C MET A 74 -7.70 19.56 25.12
N GLU A 75 -7.08 20.74 25.22
CA GLU A 75 -7.61 21.84 26.03
C GLU A 75 -8.82 22.45 25.31
N TYR A 76 -10.00 22.29 25.90
CA TYR A 76 -11.20 22.95 25.39
C TYR A 76 -11.21 24.40 25.89
N PRO A 77 -11.15 25.41 25.00
CA PRO A 77 -11.25 26.81 25.41
C PRO A 77 -12.66 27.16 25.92
N GLY A 78 -13.65 26.33 25.60
CA GLY A 78 -15.02 26.48 26.04
C GLY A 78 -15.21 26.00 27.48
N ARG A 79 -15.78 26.87 28.32
CA ARG A 79 -16.27 26.51 29.65
C ARG A 79 -17.77 26.18 29.55
N ILE A 80 -18.21 25.09 30.16
CA ILE A 80 -19.64 24.79 30.29
C ILE A 80 -20.24 25.91 31.15
N VAL A 81 -21.17 26.66 30.56
CA VAL A 81 -21.93 27.69 31.27
C VAL A 81 -23.10 27.00 31.96
N GLU A 82 -23.10 27.01 33.30
CA GLU A 82 -24.24 26.54 34.08
C GLU A 82 -25.38 27.55 33.95
N VAL A 83 -26.49 27.11 33.36
CA VAL A 83 -27.69 27.92 33.19
C VAL A 83 -28.70 27.53 34.26
N LYS A 84 -29.07 28.51 35.09
CA LYS A 84 -30.10 28.35 36.12
C LYS A 84 -31.48 28.31 35.47
N ILE A 85 -32.21 27.23 35.65
CA ILE A 85 -33.55 27.03 35.09
C ILE A 85 -34.61 27.41 36.13
N GLY A 86 -35.36 28.47 35.79
CA GLY A 86 -36.43 29.01 36.61
C GLY A 86 -35.99 30.14 37.54
N ALA A 87 -36.94 30.68 38.31
CA ALA A 87 -36.68 31.72 39.30
C ALA A 87 -37.54 31.48 40.54
N THR A 88 -36.96 31.71 41.72
CA THR A 88 -37.68 31.61 42.99
C THR A 88 -38.45 32.90 43.30
N LYS A 89 -39.32 32.88 44.32
CA LYS A 89 -40.11 34.06 44.73
C LYS A 89 -39.27 35.29 45.07
N GLY A 90 -38.07 35.09 45.62
CA GLY A 90 -37.11 36.18 45.90
C GLY A 90 -36.42 36.74 44.65
N GLU A 91 -36.46 36.00 43.54
CA GLU A 91 -35.90 36.38 42.24
C GLU A 91 -36.99 36.81 41.24
N GLY A 92 -38.23 36.96 41.70
CA GLY A 92 -39.38 37.37 40.88
C GLY A 92 -40.12 36.24 40.15
N GLY A 93 -39.77 34.98 40.42
CA GLY A 93 -40.46 33.80 39.87
C GLY A 93 -41.46 33.16 40.83
N THR A 94 -42.20 32.15 40.35
CA THR A 94 -43.20 31.43 41.17
C THR A 94 -42.73 30.04 41.59
N ARG A 95 -41.54 29.60 41.17
CA ARG A 95 -41.03 28.26 41.45
C ARG A 95 -40.51 28.18 42.90
N GLY A 96 -40.73 27.04 43.54
CA GLY A 96 -40.21 26.77 44.89
C GLY A 96 -38.69 26.53 44.93
N LYS A 97 -38.10 26.06 43.82
CA LYS A 97 -36.66 25.80 43.67
C LYS A 97 -36.21 26.04 42.23
N THR A 98 -34.92 26.28 42.07
CA THR A 98 -34.19 26.41 40.80
C THR A 98 -33.22 25.26 40.65
N VAL A 99 -32.97 24.84 39.39
CA VAL A 99 -32.04 23.77 39.01
C VAL A 99 -31.04 24.30 38.01
#